data_AF-A0A2N5RMV0-F1
#
_entry.id   AF-A0A2N5RMV0-F1
#
_cell.length_a   1.000
_cell.length_b   1.000
_cell.length_c   1.000
_cell.angle_alpha   90.00
_cell.angle_beta   90.00
_cell.angle_gamma   90.00
#
_symmetry.space_group_name_H-M   'P 1'
#
loop_
_entity.id
_entity.type
_entity.pdbx_description
1 polymer ?
#
loop_
_entity_poly.entity_id
_entity_poly.type
_entity_poly.pdbx_seq_one_letter_code
_entity_poly.pdbx_strand_id
1 'polypeptide(L)'
;MSEIMKIEVGGEEKEFKMKREGKMRVLELPVKIEVAEDSFLHIGAAPSPLTEKKGAVFKVDRTPVIPATSFKGALRHQLELLFIEKIDEFAQLFNIPDNKKNLLKPCIPSPRPTKAEEELINLGKYRKKAKLGNKEIAGCQIGVDNDKIWIPKINDQNVGICPVCYFMGSAGLMGFLRFSNFYPESEGSVIDQTNIRIDRKTETAAPGAKVEGEQVKPGTVFKGNISIVISEPVLEMQGIQFGDARKIDGVIIDKWLESWRETDKKKRAKILIEEVLIPAINNIRELGGQKSRGAGKVDVGVNI
;
A
#
# COMPACT_ATOMS: atom_id res chain seq x y z
N MET A 1 -21.13 6.11 22.49
CA MET A 1 -21.57 6.64 21.19
C MET A 1 -20.49 6.35 20.17
N SER A 2 -20.78 5.59 19.11
CA SER A 2 -19.84 5.37 18.01
C SER A 2 -19.72 6.65 17.20
N GLU A 3 -18.51 7.21 17.10
CA GLU A 3 -18.27 8.39 16.27
C GLU A 3 -18.34 7.98 14.79
N ILE A 4 -19.01 8.79 13.97
CA ILE A 4 -19.20 8.53 12.53
C ILE A 4 -18.41 9.57 11.76
N MET A 5 -17.70 9.14 10.71
CA MET A 5 -17.05 10.01 9.74
C MET A 5 -17.74 9.86 8.40
N LYS A 6 -18.12 10.99 7.79
CA LYS A 6 -18.71 11.03 6.46
C LYS A 6 -17.65 11.27 5.40
N ILE A 7 -17.58 10.39 4.42
CA ILE A 7 -16.51 10.34 3.41
C ILE A 7 -17.16 10.16 2.04
N GLU A 8 -16.74 10.96 1.07
CA GLU A 8 -17.17 10.89 -0.32
C GLU A 8 -16.46 9.74 -1.04
N VAL A 9 -17.25 8.84 -1.63
CA VAL A 9 -16.78 7.69 -2.39
C VAL A 9 -17.54 7.63 -3.71
N GLY A 10 -16.88 7.96 -4.82
CA GLY A 10 -17.51 7.93 -6.14
C GLY A 10 -18.65 8.96 -6.32
N GLY A 11 -18.56 10.11 -5.63
CA GLY A 11 -19.58 11.17 -5.69
C GLY A 11 -20.72 11.04 -4.67
N GLU A 12 -20.72 9.99 -3.83
CA GLU A 12 -21.71 9.78 -2.78
C GLU A 12 -21.09 9.91 -1.39
N GLU A 13 -21.75 10.61 -0.47
CA GLU A 13 -21.33 10.71 0.93
C GLU A 13 -21.74 9.46 1.71
N LYS A 14 -20.77 8.76 2.31
CA LYS A 14 -20.98 7.49 3.02
C LYS A 14 -20.45 7.55 4.45
N GLU A 15 -21.14 6.86 5.35
CA GLU A 15 -20.88 6.88 6.79
C GLU A 15 -19.98 5.73 7.22
N PHE A 16 -18.80 6.05 7.74
CA PHE A 16 -17.85 5.08 8.27
C PHE A 16 -17.80 5.16 9.79
N LYS A 17 -17.94 4.01 10.45
CA LYS A 17 -17.95 3.92 11.90
C LYS A 17 -16.54 3.91 12.45
N MET A 18 -16.30 4.77 13.43
CA MET A 18 -15.08 4.73 14.22
C MET A 18 -15.25 3.75 15.36
N LYS A 19 -14.28 2.85 15.50
CA LYS A 19 -14.20 1.86 16.56
C LYS A 19 -13.07 2.19 17.52
N ARG A 20 -13.20 1.67 18.75
CA ARG A 20 -12.10 1.63 19.71
C ARG A 20 -11.53 0.23 19.73
N GLU A 21 -10.23 0.11 19.42
CA GLU A 21 -9.47 -1.13 19.55
C GLU A 21 -8.50 -0.96 20.71
N GLY A 22 -8.89 -1.48 21.88
CA GLY A 22 -8.21 -1.17 23.13
C GLY A 22 -8.23 0.33 23.40
N LYS A 23 -7.04 0.96 23.36
CA LYS A 23 -6.88 2.41 23.54
C LYS A 23 -6.88 3.19 22.22
N MET A 24 -6.76 2.53 21.07
CA MET A 24 -6.68 3.19 19.76
C MET A 24 -8.06 3.56 19.23
N ARG A 25 -8.13 4.67 18.49
CA ARG A 25 -9.29 5.04 17.66
C ARG A 25 -8.99 4.65 16.22
N VAL A 26 -9.84 3.80 15.66
CA VAL A 26 -9.64 3.22 14.34
C VAL A 26 -10.86 3.50 13.48
N LEU A 27 -10.63 3.91 12.24
CA LEU A 27 -11.66 3.98 11.20
C LEU A 27 -11.50 2.76 10.29
N GLU A 28 -12.55 1.95 10.15
CA GLU A 28 -12.53 0.81 9.23
C GLU A 28 -13.07 1.21 7.86
N LEU A 29 -12.28 0.95 6.82
CA LEU A 29 -12.70 1.04 5.42
C LEU A 29 -12.96 -0.39 4.89
N PRO A 30 -14.23 -0.79 4.70
CA PRO A 30 -14.55 -2.04 4.02
C PRO A 30 -14.12 -1.99 2.56
N VAL A 31 -13.50 -3.07 2.10
CA VAL A 31 -12.96 -3.20 0.75
C VAL A 31 -13.44 -4.52 0.16
N LYS A 32 -13.96 -4.44 -1.07
CA LYS A 32 -14.32 -5.56 -1.93
C LYS A 32 -13.27 -5.68 -3.02
N ILE A 33 -12.84 -6.90 -3.29
CA ILE A 33 -11.96 -7.25 -4.39
C ILE A 33 -12.66 -8.32 -5.20
N GLU A 34 -12.97 -8.04 -6.45
CA GLU A 34 -13.63 -8.96 -7.37
C GLU A 34 -12.64 -9.40 -8.44
N VAL A 35 -12.48 -10.70 -8.64
CA VAL A 35 -11.66 -11.22 -9.74
C VAL A 35 -12.44 -11.04 -11.02
N ALA A 36 -11.85 -10.40 -12.03
CA ALA A 36 -12.53 -10.14 -13.30
C ALA A 36 -12.99 -11.43 -13.98
N GLU A 37 -14.14 -11.39 -14.68
CA GLU A 37 -14.74 -12.56 -15.35
C GLU A 37 -13.83 -13.19 -16.41
N ASP A 38 -12.94 -12.42 -17.03
CA ASP A 38 -11.97 -12.87 -18.02
C ASP A 38 -10.60 -13.25 -17.41
N SER A 39 -10.49 -13.30 -16.08
CA SER A 39 -9.23 -13.52 -15.37
C SER A 39 -9.38 -14.49 -14.21
N PHE A 40 -8.28 -15.12 -13.83
CA PHE A 40 -8.17 -15.95 -12.64
C PHE A 40 -7.17 -15.33 -11.69
N LEU A 41 -7.26 -15.61 -10.39
CA LEU A 41 -6.31 -15.09 -9.42
C LEU A 41 -5.34 -16.19 -8.94
N HIS A 42 -4.04 -15.89 -8.97
CA HIS A 42 -3.01 -16.76 -8.41
C HIS A 42 -2.15 -15.99 -7.40
N ILE A 43 -2.23 -16.37 -6.13
CA ILE A 43 -1.30 -15.88 -5.11
C ILE A 43 -0.54 -17.09 -4.59
N GLY A 44 0.71 -17.23 -5.01
CA GLY A 44 1.52 -18.41 -4.72
C GLY A 44 1.78 -18.59 -3.22
N ALA A 45 1.62 -19.81 -2.75
CA ALA A 45 2.15 -20.27 -1.47
C ALA A 45 3.51 -20.96 -1.67
N ALA A 46 4.27 -21.10 -0.59
CA ALA A 46 5.35 -22.09 -0.58
C ALA A 46 4.76 -23.49 -0.87
N PRO A 47 5.43 -24.34 -1.65
CA PRO A 47 4.95 -25.67 -1.96
C PRO A 47 4.77 -26.47 -0.67
N SER A 48 3.60 -27.09 -0.50
CA SER A 48 3.34 -27.97 0.63
C SER A 48 3.95 -29.34 0.33
N PRO A 49 4.74 -29.92 1.26
CA PRO A 49 5.29 -31.25 1.09
C PRO A 49 4.22 -32.35 1.06
N LEU A 50 2.97 -32.04 1.44
CA LEU A 50 1.88 -33.01 1.57
C LEU A 50 0.92 -33.05 0.37
N THR A 51 0.94 -32.06 -0.52
CA THR A 51 -0.07 -31.96 -1.61
C THR A 51 0.51 -32.15 -3.00
N GLU A 52 1.82 -32.34 -3.17
CA GLU A 52 2.56 -32.47 -4.44
C GLU A 52 2.39 -31.32 -5.47
N LYS A 53 1.40 -30.42 -5.27
CA LYS A 53 1.11 -29.26 -6.10
C LYS A 53 2.20 -28.21 -5.96
N LYS A 54 2.96 -28.02 -7.02
CA LYS A 54 4.07 -27.04 -7.10
C LYS A 54 3.58 -25.59 -7.24
N GLY A 55 2.34 -25.40 -7.71
CA GLY A 55 1.72 -24.08 -7.92
C GLY A 55 0.56 -23.77 -6.96
N ALA A 56 0.67 -24.14 -5.68
CA ALA A 56 -0.40 -23.98 -4.71
C ALA A 56 -0.80 -22.50 -4.49
N VAL A 57 -2.09 -22.27 -4.22
CA VAL A 57 -2.61 -20.95 -3.82
C VAL A 57 -2.46 -20.78 -2.31
N PHE A 58 -2.19 -19.55 -1.88
CA PHE A 58 -2.15 -19.19 -0.47
C PHE A 58 -3.51 -19.41 0.19
N LYS A 59 -3.53 -20.22 1.24
CA LYS A 59 -4.74 -20.59 1.98
C LYS A 59 -4.55 -20.38 3.47
N VAL A 60 -5.61 -19.90 4.14
CA VAL A 60 -5.75 -19.90 5.61
C VAL A 60 -6.89 -20.84 5.92
N ASP A 61 -6.62 -21.87 6.73
CA ASP A 61 -7.61 -22.91 7.05
C ASP A 61 -8.31 -23.47 5.80
N ARG A 62 -7.51 -23.89 4.80
CA ARG A 62 -7.92 -24.43 3.49
C ARG A 62 -8.71 -23.46 2.58
N THR A 63 -9.03 -22.26 3.04
CA THR A 63 -9.74 -21.22 2.28
C THR A 63 -8.72 -20.35 1.55
N PRO A 64 -8.86 -20.12 0.22
CA PRO A 64 -7.96 -19.21 -0.49
C PRO A 64 -8.16 -17.79 0.05
N VAL A 65 -7.07 -17.07 0.25
CA VAL A 65 -7.11 -15.75 0.87
C VAL A 65 -6.20 -14.82 0.09
N ILE A 66 -6.61 -13.56 -0.08
CA ILE A 66 -5.68 -12.51 -0.52
C ILE A 66 -4.91 -12.05 0.73
N PRO A 67 -3.60 -12.30 0.82
CA PRO A 67 -2.82 -11.91 1.98
C PRO A 67 -2.78 -10.39 2.09
N ALA A 68 -2.85 -9.89 3.33
CA ALA A 68 -2.67 -8.49 3.65
C ALA A 68 -1.40 -7.89 3.01
N THR A 69 -0.31 -8.66 2.95
CA THR A 69 0.97 -8.24 2.37
C THR A 69 0.92 -8.03 0.86
N SER A 70 0.18 -8.88 0.14
CA SER A 70 0.01 -8.75 -1.32
C SER A 70 -0.80 -7.51 -1.66
N PHE A 71 -1.94 -7.32 -0.99
CA PHE A 71 -2.75 -6.12 -1.15
C PHE A 71 -1.98 -4.86 -0.74
N LYS A 72 -1.26 -4.89 0.39
CA LYS A 72 -0.41 -3.78 0.86
C LYS A 72 0.62 -3.39 -0.21
N GLY A 73 1.23 -4.36 -0.89
CA GLY A 73 2.18 -4.09 -1.98
C GLY A 73 1.52 -3.37 -3.16
N ALA A 74 0.34 -3.83 -3.59
CA ALA A 74 -0.40 -3.22 -4.68
C ALA A 74 -0.88 -1.80 -4.33
N LEU A 75 -1.44 -1.60 -3.13
CA LEU A 75 -1.85 -0.28 -2.66
C LEU A 75 -0.65 0.68 -2.56
N ARG A 76 0.50 0.20 -2.07
CA ARG A 76 1.72 1.01 -2.04
C ARG A 76 2.08 1.51 -3.44
N HIS A 77 2.08 0.61 -4.42
CA HIS A 77 2.38 0.97 -5.80
C HIS A 77 1.39 2.00 -6.35
N GLN A 78 0.09 1.85 -6.10
CA GLN A 78 -0.93 2.82 -6.54
C GLN A 78 -0.77 4.19 -5.86
N LEU A 79 -0.43 4.22 -4.56
CA LEU A 79 -0.09 5.47 -3.89
C LEU A 79 1.15 6.13 -4.51
N GLU A 80 2.20 5.36 -4.83
CA GLU A 80 3.40 5.87 -5.49
C GLU A 80 3.09 6.48 -6.85
N LEU A 81 2.31 5.79 -7.69
CA LEU A 81 1.87 6.31 -8.99
C LEU A 81 1.01 7.56 -8.84
N LEU A 82 0.03 7.57 -7.93
CA LEU A 82 -0.86 8.70 -7.71
C LEU A 82 -0.07 9.97 -7.36
N PHE A 83 0.91 9.89 -6.45
CA PHE A 83 1.76 11.03 -6.10
C PHE A 83 2.72 11.46 -7.23
N ILE A 84 3.11 10.53 -8.11
CA ILE A 84 3.96 10.85 -9.27
C ILE A 84 3.15 11.58 -10.34
N GLU A 85 1.94 11.11 -10.64
CA GLU A 85 1.08 11.63 -11.70
C GLU A 85 0.44 12.96 -11.30
N LYS A 86 -0.08 13.05 -10.07
CA LYS A 86 -0.79 14.22 -9.53
C LYS A 86 0.09 15.13 -8.67
N ILE A 87 1.39 15.16 -8.91
CA ILE A 87 2.34 15.90 -8.06
C ILE A 87 2.00 17.39 -7.97
N ASP A 88 1.48 17.99 -9.05
CA ASP A 88 1.12 19.41 -9.10
C ASP A 88 -0.18 19.71 -8.34
N GLU A 89 -1.20 18.86 -8.52
CA GLU A 89 -2.45 18.91 -7.75
C GLU A 89 -2.19 18.80 -6.25
N PHE A 90 -1.37 17.83 -5.84
CA PHE A 90 -1.00 17.67 -4.43
C PHE A 90 -0.11 18.80 -3.91
N ALA A 91 0.76 19.38 -4.74
CA ALA A 91 1.54 20.53 -4.34
C ALA A 91 0.64 21.71 -4.01
N GLN A 92 -0.40 21.95 -4.81
CA GLN A 92 -1.41 22.97 -4.52
C GLN A 92 -2.21 22.63 -3.26
N LEU A 93 -2.72 21.39 -3.15
CA LEU A 93 -3.53 20.93 -2.02
C LEU A 93 -2.80 21.09 -0.68
N PHE A 94 -1.52 20.71 -0.64
CA PHE A 94 -0.70 20.77 0.57
C PHE A 94 0.09 22.08 0.73
N ASN A 95 -0.16 23.06 -0.15
CA ASN A 95 0.48 24.38 -0.14
C ASN A 95 2.03 24.28 -0.18
N ILE A 96 2.54 23.44 -1.08
CA ILE A 96 3.96 23.20 -1.32
C ILE A 96 4.42 24.03 -2.52
N PRO A 97 5.42 24.91 -2.38
CA PRO A 97 5.99 25.66 -3.49
C PRO A 97 6.59 24.76 -4.59
N ASP A 98 6.59 25.23 -5.84
CA ASP A 98 7.08 24.46 -6.99
C ASP A 98 8.52 23.94 -6.82
N ASN A 99 9.40 24.75 -6.23
CA ASN A 99 10.79 24.38 -5.96
C ASN A 99 10.95 23.33 -4.84
N LYS A 100 9.85 22.93 -4.16
CA LYS A 100 9.83 21.94 -3.07
C LYS A 100 8.98 20.70 -3.39
N LYS A 101 8.58 20.47 -4.64
CA LYS A 101 7.81 19.26 -5.05
C LYS A 101 8.48 17.94 -4.71
N ASN A 102 9.81 17.92 -4.50
CA ASN A 102 10.53 16.74 -4.00
C ASN A 102 10.00 16.20 -2.65
N LEU A 103 9.32 17.03 -1.85
CA LEU A 103 8.67 16.60 -0.61
C LEU A 103 7.55 15.56 -0.86
N LEU A 104 6.88 15.63 -2.01
CA LEU A 104 5.78 14.73 -2.36
C LEU A 104 6.25 13.44 -3.03
N LYS A 105 7.46 13.44 -3.60
CA LYS A 105 7.96 12.29 -4.35
C LYS A 105 8.04 11.04 -3.45
N PRO A 106 7.59 9.88 -3.95
CA PRO A 106 7.74 8.62 -3.22
C PRO A 106 9.21 8.22 -3.09
N CYS A 107 9.48 7.29 -2.18
CA CYS A 107 10.80 6.69 -2.03
C CYS A 107 10.76 5.23 -2.46
N ILE A 108 11.85 4.76 -3.06
CA ILE A 108 12.06 3.34 -3.31
C ILE A 108 12.42 2.67 -1.98
N PRO A 109 11.68 1.64 -1.52
CA PRO A 109 11.93 0.99 -0.23
C PRO A 109 13.22 0.15 -0.21
N SER A 110 13.73 -0.24 -1.38
CA SER A 110 14.94 -1.04 -1.47
C SER A 110 16.17 -0.25 -1.03
N PRO A 111 17.01 -0.78 -0.11
CA PRO A 111 18.28 -0.16 0.25
C PRO A 111 19.28 -0.16 -0.92
N ARG A 112 19.10 -1.08 -1.87
CA ARG A 112 19.92 -1.24 -3.07
C ARG A 112 18.99 -1.29 -4.29
N PRO A 113 18.65 -0.12 -4.87
CA PRO A 113 17.86 -0.07 -6.08
C PRO A 113 18.51 -0.88 -7.21
N THR A 114 17.70 -1.57 -7.99
CA THR A 114 18.08 -2.17 -9.27
C THR A 114 18.35 -1.08 -10.31
N LYS A 115 19.00 -1.42 -11.43
CA LYS A 115 19.25 -0.45 -12.52
C LYS A 115 17.97 0.23 -13.02
N ALA A 116 16.89 -0.54 -13.16
CA ALA A 116 15.58 -0.01 -13.56
C ALA A 116 15.03 0.99 -12.52
N GLU A 117 15.20 0.70 -11.23
CA GLU A 117 14.81 1.62 -10.16
C GLU A 117 15.70 2.88 -10.12
N GLU A 118 17.00 2.77 -10.42
CA GLU A 118 17.91 3.91 -10.55
C GLU A 118 17.52 4.82 -11.72
N GLU A 119 17.09 4.26 -12.85
CA GLU A 119 16.57 5.04 -13.99
C GLU A 119 15.34 5.86 -13.59
N LEU A 120 14.40 5.29 -12.83
CA LEU A 120 13.23 6.01 -12.33
C LEU A 120 13.59 7.17 -11.38
N ILE A 121 14.66 7.01 -10.59
CA ILE A 121 15.22 8.08 -9.76
C ILE A 121 15.85 9.17 -10.64
N ASN A 122 16.58 8.78 -11.69
CA ASN A 122 17.24 9.71 -12.61
C ASN A 122 16.24 10.52 -13.45
N LEU A 123 15.10 9.91 -13.83
CA LEU A 123 13.95 10.57 -14.44
C LEU A 123 13.19 11.48 -13.46
N GLY A 124 13.61 11.54 -12.20
CA GLY A 124 13.06 12.42 -11.18
C GLY A 124 11.68 12.00 -10.67
N LYS A 125 11.23 10.77 -10.93
CA LYS A 125 9.93 10.24 -10.48
C LYS A 125 9.97 9.86 -9.00
N TYR A 126 11.08 9.29 -8.55
CA TYR A 126 11.31 8.93 -7.15
C TYR A 126 12.35 9.85 -6.50
N ARG A 127 12.37 9.85 -5.16
CA ARG A 127 13.43 10.52 -4.39
C ARG A 127 14.79 9.89 -4.69
N LYS A 128 15.80 10.75 -4.81
CA LYS A 128 17.21 10.35 -4.81
C LYS A 128 17.59 9.79 -3.43
N LYS A 129 18.74 9.11 -3.37
CA LYS A 129 19.37 8.75 -2.10
C LYS A 129 19.50 10.00 -1.22
N ALA A 130 19.19 9.83 0.05
CA ALA A 130 19.20 10.92 1.02
C ALA A 130 20.38 10.75 1.97
N LYS A 131 20.88 11.86 2.53
CA LYS A 131 21.82 11.84 3.64
C LYS A 131 21.07 11.82 4.96
N LEU A 132 21.47 10.93 5.86
CA LEU A 132 21.01 10.84 7.24
C LEU A 132 22.23 10.92 8.15
N GLY A 133 22.48 12.10 8.73
CA GLY A 133 23.78 12.39 9.35
C GLY A 133 24.90 12.25 8.32
N ASN A 134 25.88 11.39 8.61
CA ASN A 134 27.01 11.12 7.71
C ASN A 134 26.80 9.91 6.78
N LYS A 135 25.62 9.26 6.82
CA LYS A 135 25.32 8.06 6.03
C LYS A 135 24.43 8.39 4.84
N GLU A 136 24.71 7.77 3.70
CA GLU A 136 23.78 7.77 2.58
C GLU A 136 22.78 6.62 2.76
N ILE A 137 21.50 6.93 2.63
CA ILE A 137 20.39 5.98 2.79
C ILE A 137 19.52 5.97 1.54
N ALA A 138 18.96 4.79 1.24
CA ALA A 138 17.85 4.64 0.32
C ALA A 138 16.55 4.41 1.12
N GLY A 139 15.44 4.88 0.55
CA GLY A 139 14.14 4.92 1.24
C GLY A 139 14.02 6.07 2.25
N CYS A 140 12.85 6.16 2.89
CA CYS A 140 12.62 7.07 4.01
C CYS A 140 13.04 6.40 5.33
N GLN A 141 13.86 7.08 6.13
CA GLN A 141 14.29 6.62 7.46
C GLN A 141 14.44 7.84 8.36
N ILE A 142 14.10 7.72 9.65
CA ILE A 142 14.44 8.73 10.66
C ILE A 142 15.52 8.15 11.55
N GLY A 143 16.61 8.89 11.73
CA GLY A 143 17.63 8.56 12.71
C GLY A 143 17.29 9.21 14.04
N VAL A 144 17.26 8.44 15.11
CA VAL A 144 17.11 8.96 16.47
C VAL A 144 18.32 8.49 17.26
N ASP A 145 19.08 9.45 17.78
CA ASP A 145 20.15 9.28 18.77
C ASP A 145 19.79 10.14 19.99
N ASN A 146 20.36 9.84 21.16
CA ASN A 146 19.89 10.29 22.49
C ASN A 146 19.43 11.76 22.56
N ASP A 147 20.10 12.69 21.86
CA ASP A 147 19.75 14.12 21.81
C ASP A 147 19.59 14.68 20.38
N LYS A 148 19.57 13.84 19.34
CA LYS A 148 19.55 14.30 17.94
C LYS A 148 18.63 13.47 17.06
N ILE A 149 17.73 14.19 16.39
CA ILE A 149 16.90 13.64 15.31
C ILE A 149 17.53 13.99 13.97
N TRP A 150 17.88 12.96 13.21
CA TRP A 150 18.31 13.12 11.83
C TRP A 150 17.13 12.93 10.89
N ILE A 151 16.89 13.97 10.10
CA ILE A 151 15.91 13.95 9.02
C ILE A 151 16.67 13.71 7.71
N PRO A 152 16.14 12.88 6.79
CA PRO A 152 16.69 12.72 5.46
C PRO A 152 16.85 14.05 4.74
N LYS A 153 18.04 14.26 4.15
CA LYS A 153 18.37 15.42 3.32
C LYS A 153 18.64 15.03 1.88
N ILE A 154 18.08 15.76 0.93
CA ILE A 154 18.43 15.66 -0.50
C ILE A 154 18.87 17.04 -0.93
N ASN A 155 20.10 17.17 -1.46
CA ASN A 155 20.71 18.46 -1.80
C ASN A 155 20.63 19.46 -0.62
N ASP A 156 20.97 19.00 0.58
CA ASP A 156 20.92 19.75 1.85
C ASP A 156 19.54 20.25 2.31
N GLN A 157 18.48 19.95 1.56
CA GLN A 157 17.10 20.21 1.95
C GLN A 157 16.54 19.04 2.78
N ASN A 158 15.98 19.34 3.95
CA ASN A 158 15.22 18.35 4.75
C ASN A 158 13.97 17.91 3.99
N VAL A 159 13.89 16.64 3.60
CA VAL A 159 12.75 16.09 2.85
C VAL A 159 11.80 15.26 3.70
N GLY A 160 12.22 14.87 4.90
CA GLY A 160 11.35 14.13 5.83
C GLY A 160 10.91 12.78 5.29
N ILE A 161 9.77 12.29 5.79
CA ILE A 161 9.08 11.10 5.29
C ILE A 161 8.21 11.45 4.08
N CYS A 162 8.15 10.56 3.09
CA CYS A 162 7.29 10.74 1.92
C CYS A 162 5.81 10.45 2.25
N PRO A 163 4.86 10.97 1.46
CA PRO A 163 3.44 10.70 1.67
C PRO A 163 3.11 9.21 1.70
N VAL A 164 3.70 8.39 0.84
CA VAL A 164 3.45 6.93 0.83
C VAL A 164 3.85 6.27 2.16
N CYS A 165 5.01 6.63 2.70
CA CYS A 165 5.49 6.11 3.99
C CYS A 165 4.72 6.67 5.20
N TYR A 166 3.99 7.78 5.05
CA TYR A 166 3.03 8.25 6.05
C TYR A 166 1.91 7.21 6.25
N PHE A 167 1.30 6.75 5.16
CA PHE A 167 0.25 5.72 5.21
C PHE A 167 0.81 4.34 5.56
N MET A 168 1.88 3.92 4.89
CA MET A 168 2.34 2.52 4.87
C MET A 168 3.42 2.18 5.90
N GLY A 169 4.04 3.21 6.47
CA GLY A 169 5.20 3.12 7.35
C GLY A 169 6.53 3.15 6.59
N SER A 170 7.60 3.30 7.36
CA SER A 170 8.98 3.23 6.90
C SER A 170 9.85 2.54 7.97
N ALA A 171 11.13 2.33 7.67
CA ALA A 171 12.06 1.79 8.67
C ALA A 171 12.08 2.70 9.90
N GLY A 172 11.78 2.13 11.08
CA GLY A 172 11.75 2.87 12.35
C GLY A 172 10.50 3.72 12.60
N LEU A 173 9.50 3.73 11.70
CA LEU A 173 8.30 4.53 11.87
C LEU A 173 7.04 3.81 11.38
N MET A 174 6.07 3.68 12.27
CA MET A 174 4.79 3.06 11.93
C MET A 174 3.97 3.95 10.98
N GLY A 175 3.34 3.31 10.00
CA GLY A 175 2.31 3.95 9.19
C GLY A 175 0.96 3.99 9.92
N PHE A 176 0.00 4.68 9.35
CA PHE A 176 -1.36 4.76 9.90
C PHE A 176 -2.30 3.64 9.41
N LEU A 177 -1.93 2.89 8.37
CA LEU A 177 -2.76 1.81 7.85
C LEU A 177 -2.43 0.46 8.52
N ARG A 178 -3.48 -0.32 8.79
CA ARG A 178 -3.43 -1.72 9.23
C ARG A 178 -4.26 -2.55 8.26
N PHE A 179 -3.74 -3.71 7.90
CA PHE A 179 -4.32 -4.58 6.88
C PHE A 179 -4.62 -5.94 7.49
N SER A 180 -5.84 -6.41 7.28
CA SER A 180 -6.22 -7.80 7.50
C SER A 180 -6.18 -8.56 6.18
N ASN A 181 -6.20 -9.89 6.28
CA ASN A 181 -6.40 -10.75 5.14
C ASN A 181 -7.81 -10.55 4.56
N PHE A 182 -7.96 -10.77 3.25
CA PHE A 182 -9.26 -10.70 2.58
C PHE A 182 -9.74 -12.10 2.28
N TYR A 183 -10.95 -12.40 2.76
CA TYR A 183 -11.56 -13.72 2.69
C TYR A 183 -12.63 -13.75 1.60
N PRO A 184 -12.78 -14.87 0.88
CA PRO A 184 -13.80 -15.02 -0.15
C PRO A 184 -15.18 -15.06 0.50
N GLU A 185 -16.18 -14.52 -0.20
CA GLU A 185 -17.58 -14.56 0.25
C GLU A 185 -18.20 -15.95 0.11
N SER A 186 -17.76 -16.74 -0.88
CA SER A 186 -18.27 -18.07 -1.16
C SER A 186 -17.19 -19.16 -1.00
N GLU A 187 -17.63 -20.34 -0.55
CA GLU A 187 -16.80 -21.55 -0.55
C GLU A 187 -16.56 -22.06 -1.98
N GLY A 188 -15.49 -22.84 -2.18
CA GLY A 188 -15.24 -23.51 -3.46
C GLY A 188 -14.71 -22.60 -4.59
N SER A 189 -14.04 -21.50 -4.24
CA SER A 189 -13.44 -20.55 -5.18
C SER A 189 -12.12 -21.01 -5.80
N VAL A 190 -11.57 -22.17 -5.40
CA VAL A 190 -10.33 -22.74 -5.95
C VAL A 190 -10.62 -23.81 -7.00
N ILE A 191 -9.85 -23.82 -8.07
CA ILE A 191 -9.80 -24.88 -9.07
C ILE A 191 -8.38 -25.34 -9.32
N ASP A 192 -8.24 -26.58 -9.77
CA ASP A 192 -6.97 -27.15 -10.18
C ASP A 192 -6.58 -26.67 -11.57
N GLN A 193 -5.31 -26.31 -11.73
CA GLN A 193 -4.73 -25.87 -12.99
C GLN A 193 -3.60 -26.84 -13.36
N THR A 194 -3.77 -27.55 -14.46
CA THR A 194 -2.68 -28.35 -15.04
C THR A 194 -1.96 -27.51 -16.09
N ASN A 195 -0.65 -27.35 -15.91
CA ASN A 195 0.23 -26.69 -16.87
C ASN A 195 1.10 -27.74 -17.54
N ILE A 196 1.25 -27.67 -18.87
CA ILE A 196 2.12 -28.56 -19.63
C ILE A 196 3.11 -27.71 -20.42
N ARG A 197 4.40 -27.91 -20.16
CA ARG A 197 5.47 -27.34 -21.00
C ARG A 197 5.69 -28.20 -22.25
N ILE A 198 5.43 -27.63 -23.42
CA ILE A 198 5.67 -28.27 -24.71
C ILE A 198 7.02 -27.80 -25.27
N ASP A 199 7.86 -28.74 -25.68
CA ASP A 199 9.09 -28.46 -26.41
C ASP A 199 8.74 -28.11 -27.87
N ARG A 200 9.18 -26.93 -28.34
CA ARG A 200 8.83 -26.43 -29.68
C ARG A 200 9.53 -27.17 -30.82
N LYS A 201 10.64 -27.85 -30.56
CA LYS A 201 11.43 -28.57 -31.58
C LYS A 201 10.90 -29.99 -31.77
N THR A 202 10.51 -30.65 -30.69
CA THR A 202 10.03 -32.03 -30.73
C THR A 202 8.51 -32.14 -30.68
N GLU A 203 7.80 -31.03 -30.42
CA GLU A 203 6.34 -30.95 -30.22
C GLU A 203 5.81 -31.92 -29.14
N THR A 204 6.70 -32.37 -28.25
CA THR A 204 6.37 -33.29 -27.15
C THR A 204 6.41 -32.59 -25.80
N ALA A 205 5.76 -33.18 -24.79
CA ALA A 205 5.87 -32.71 -23.42
C ALA A 205 7.32 -32.88 -22.92
N ALA A 206 7.92 -31.80 -22.44
CA ALA A 206 9.28 -31.85 -21.89
C ALA A 206 9.33 -32.74 -20.62
N PRO A 207 10.49 -33.31 -20.25
CA PRO A 207 10.62 -34.03 -18.98
C PRO A 207 10.28 -33.11 -17.79
N GLY A 208 9.36 -33.54 -16.91
CA GLY A 208 8.83 -32.72 -15.82
C GLY A 208 7.85 -31.61 -16.25
N ALA A 209 7.32 -31.68 -17.48
CA ALA A 209 6.47 -30.65 -18.07
C ALA A 209 5.10 -30.48 -17.42
N LYS A 210 4.54 -31.53 -16.81
CA LYS A 210 3.25 -31.45 -16.12
C LYS A 210 3.47 -30.80 -14.75
N VAL A 211 2.92 -29.61 -14.58
CA VAL A 211 2.91 -28.89 -13.31
C VAL A 211 1.47 -28.68 -12.90
N GLU A 212 1.07 -29.35 -11.82
CA GLU A 212 -0.22 -29.13 -11.19
C GLU A 212 -0.11 -27.96 -10.20
N GLY A 213 -1.05 -27.04 -10.33
CA GLY A 213 -1.21 -25.87 -9.48
C GLY A 213 -2.67 -25.67 -9.14
N GLU A 214 -2.93 -24.58 -8.44
CA GLU A 214 -4.27 -24.15 -8.08
C GLU A 214 -4.46 -22.72 -8.57
N GLN A 215 -5.70 -22.31 -8.79
CA GLN A 215 -6.05 -20.92 -9.07
C GLN A 215 -7.42 -20.60 -8.49
N VAL A 216 -7.66 -19.32 -8.25
CA VAL A 216 -8.97 -18.82 -7.84
C VAL A 216 -9.79 -18.51 -9.09
N LYS A 217 -11.07 -18.89 -9.08
CA LYS A 217 -12.02 -18.72 -10.19
C LYS A 217 -12.26 -17.24 -10.52
N PRO A 218 -12.53 -16.92 -11.80
CA PRO A 218 -13.15 -15.65 -12.18
C PRO A 218 -14.43 -15.37 -11.38
N GLY A 219 -14.77 -14.09 -11.19
CA GLY A 219 -15.95 -13.65 -10.44
C GLY A 219 -15.88 -13.85 -8.93
N THR A 220 -14.79 -14.42 -8.39
CA THR A 220 -14.65 -14.60 -6.94
C THR A 220 -14.55 -13.25 -6.24
N VAL A 221 -15.43 -13.01 -5.27
CA VAL A 221 -15.43 -11.80 -4.44
C VAL A 221 -14.73 -12.07 -3.11
N PHE A 222 -13.74 -11.25 -2.79
CA PHE A 222 -13.07 -11.20 -1.49
C PHE A 222 -13.46 -9.93 -0.74
N LYS A 223 -13.65 -10.06 0.58
CA LYS A 223 -13.98 -8.97 1.49
C LYS A 223 -12.95 -8.88 2.62
N GLY A 224 -12.67 -7.66 3.03
CA GLY A 224 -11.78 -7.34 4.15
C GLY A 224 -11.85 -5.87 4.50
N ASN A 225 -11.09 -5.47 5.51
CA ASN A 225 -11.07 -4.09 5.99
C ASN A 225 -9.64 -3.54 5.99
N ILE A 226 -9.51 -2.27 5.63
CA ILE A 226 -8.33 -1.45 5.91
C ILE A 226 -8.66 -0.61 7.13
N SER A 227 -7.86 -0.77 8.19
CA SER A 227 -8.03 -0.02 9.43
C SER A 227 -7.08 1.18 9.42
N ILE A 228 -7.64 2.38 9.51
CA ILE A 228 -6.88 3.64 9.66
C ILE A 228 -6.81 3.98 11.13
N VAL A 229 -5.61 4.00 11.69
CA VAL A 229 -5.37 4.43 13.06
C VAL A 229 -5.49 5.95 13.10
N ILE A 230 -6.64 6.46 13.56
CA ILE A 230 -6.90 7.89 13.66
C ILE A 230 -6.07 8.50 14.77
N SER A 231 -6.12 7.90 15.96
CA SER A 231 -5.27 8.28 17.08
C SER A 231 -4.99 7.09 18.00
N GLU A 232 -3.85 7.17 18.69
CA GLU A 232 -3.47 6.26 19.77
C GLU A 232 -2.96 7.13 20.92
N PRO A 233 -3.46 6.99 22.16
CA PRO A 233 -3.16 7.95 23.23
C PRO A 233 -1.67 8.21 23.48
N VAL A 234 -0.83 7.18 23.38
CA VAL A 234 0.63 7.31 23.58
C VAL A 234 1.27 8.12 22.45
N LEU A 235 0.85 7.86 21.21
CA LEU A 235 1.34 8.57 20.02
C LEU A 235 0.76 10.00 19.94
N GLU A 236 -0.49 10.18 20.37
CA GLU A 236 -1.17 11.47 20.41
C GLU A 236 -0.47 12.43 21.38
N MET A 237 0.02 11.93 22.53
CA MET A 237 0.88 12.69 23.44
C MET A 237 2.20 13.15 22.80
N GLN A 238 2.67 12.44 21.77
CA GLN A 238 3.84 12.80 20.97
C GLN A 238 3.48 13.64 19.74
N GLY A 239 2.21 14.04 19.56
CA GLY A 239 1.74 14.78 18.39
C GLY A 239 1.69 13.92 17.12
N ILE A 240 1.54 12.61 17.25
CA ILE A 240 1.40 11.66 16.14
C ILE A 240 -0.07 11.25 16.03
N GLN A 241 -0.73 11.78 15.01
CA GLN A 241 -2.14 11.53 14.70
C GLN A 241 -2.34 11.51 13.18
N PHE A 242 -3.28 10.70 12.68
CA PHE A 242 -3.64 10.73 11.27
C PHE A 242 -4.26 12.08 10.89
N GLY A 243 -3.90 12.61 9.73
CA GLY A 243 -4.21 13.97 9.29
C GLY A 243 -3.08 14.96 9.58
N ASP A 244 -2.36 14.80 10.70
CA ASP A 244 -1.35 15.76 11.15
C ASP A 244 0.07 15.39 10.68
N ALA A 245 0.93 16.41 10.59
CA ALA A 245 2.36 16.20 10.40
C ALA A 245 2.96 15.64 11.70
N ARG A 246 3.59 14.46 11.64
CA ARG A 246 4.19 13.84 12.82
C ARG A 246 5.36 14.68 13.33
N LYS A 247 5.46 14.74 14.66
CA LYS A 247 6.55 15.38 15.40
C LYS A 247 7.24 14.34 16.27
N ILE A 248 8.56 14.37 16.30
CA ILE A 248 9.38 13.61 17.25
C ILE A 248 10.29 14.64 17.90
N ASP A 249 10.27 14.73 19.24
CA ASP A 249 11.03 15.73 20.01
C ASP A 249 10.95 17.16 19.43
N GLY A 250 9.73 17.61 19.12
CA GLY A 250 9.46 18.92 18.51
C GLY A 250 9.82 19.06 17.01
N VAL A 251 10.55 18.11 16.44
CA VAL A 251 10.96 18.11 15.03
C VAL A 251 9.87 17.53 14.14
N ILE A 252 9.36 18.34 13.21
CA ILE A 252 8.38 17.89 12.19
C ILE A 252 9.09 17.02 11.14
N ILE A 253 8.64 15.77 11.00
CA ILE A 253 9.21 14.79 10.07
C ILE A 253 8.41 14.63 8.78
N ASP A 254 7.11 14.92 8.77
CA ASP A 254 6.27 14.90 7.56
C ASP A 254 6.28 16.28 6.90
N LYS A 255 7.40 16.63 6.28
CA LYS A 255 7.65 17.97 5.72
C LYS A 255 6.63 18.42 4.67
N TRP A 256 5.98 17.48 3.98
CA TRP A 256 4.94 17.77 3.00
C TRP A 256 3.61 18.22 3.65
N LEU A 257 3.40 17.96 4.94
CA LEU A 257 2.21 18.40 5.70
C LEU A 257 2.46 19.66 6.54
N GLU A 258 3.71 20.15 6.59
CA GLU A 258 4.16 21.24 7.48
C GLU A 258 3.50 22.58 7.17
N SER A 259 3.26 22.88 5.89
CA SER A 259 2.69 24.15 5.43
C SER A 259 1.22 24.03 4.98
N TRP A 260 0.56 22.90 5.26
CA TRP A 260 -0.81 22.68 4.86
C TRP A 260 -1.76 23.61 5.62
N ARG A 261 -2.59 24.36 4.89
CA ARG A 261 -3.43 25.44 5.44
C ARG A 261 -4.65 24.95 6.20
N GLU A 262 -5.11 23.73 5.93
CA GLU A 262 -6.24 23.16 6.66
C GLU A 262 -5.84 22.85 8.10
N THR A 263 -6.58 23.40 9.05
CA THR A 263 -6.31 23.32 10.49
C THR A 263 -7.29 22.38 11.20
N ASP A 264 -8.45 22.09 10.61
CA ASP A 264 -9.40 21.14 11.16
C ASP A 264 -8.91 19.71 10.95
N LYS A 265 -8.59 19.03 12.06
CA LYS A 265 -8.04 17.66 12.04
C LYS A 265 -8.96 16.65 11.35
N LYS A 266 -10.28 16.75 11.55
CA LYS A 266 -11.24 15.84 10.94
C LYS A 266 -11.29 16.06 9.44
N LYS A 267 -11.27 17.32 9.00
CA LYS A 267 -11.23 17.68 7.59
C LYS A 267 -9.93 17.26 6.92
N ARG A 268 -8.77 17.42 7.58
CA ARG A 268 -7.49 16.89 7.10
C ARG A 268 -7.53 15.38 6.88
N ALA A 269 -7.99 14.63 7.90
CA ALA A 269 -8.13 13.19 7.80
C ALA A 269 -9.07 12.79 6.66
N LYS A 270 -10.23 13.46 6.54
CA LYS A 270 -11.20 13.28 5.48
C LYS A 270 -10.56 13.48 4.10
N ILE A 271 -9.89 14.61 3.87
CA ILE A 271 -9.19 14.92 2.60
C ILE A 271 -8.13 13.86 2.26
N LEU A 272 -7.31 13.42 3.24
CA LEU A 272 -6.32 12.37 2.97
C LEU A 272 -6.95 11.04 2.59
N ILE A 273 -8.17 10.75 3.07
CA ILE A 273 -8.87 9.52 2.70
C ILE A 273 -9.48 9.68 1.31
N GLU A 274 -10.18 10.77 1.05
CA GLU A 274 -10.92 11.03 -0.20
C GLU A 274 -10.01 11.28 -1.40
N GLU A 275 -9.00 12.13 -1.23
CA GLU A 275 -8.15 12.58 -2.34
C GLU A 275 -6.95 11.65 -2.61
N VAL A 276 -6.59 10.81 -1.62
CA VAL A 276 -5.38 9.98 -1.70
C VAL A 276 -5.70 8.50 -1.57
N LEU A 277 -6.28 8.09 -0.44
CA LEU A 277 -6.40 6.66 -0.13
C LEU A 277 -7.45 5.95 -0.99
N ILE A 278 -8.64 6.52 -1.13
CA ILE A 278 -9.73 5.93 -1.92
C ILE A 278 -9.36 5.82 -3.40
N PRO A 279 -8.84 6.87 -4.07
CA PRO A 279 -8.38 6.77 -5.44
C PRO A 279 -7.30 5.70 -5.61
N ALA A 280 -6.33 5.62 -4.70
CA ALA A 280 -5.29 4.61 -4.76
C ALA A 280 -5.83 3.18 -4.61
N ILE A 281 -6.80 2.95 -3.71
CA ILE A 281 -7.48 1.66 -3.55
C ILE A 281 -8.24 1.31 -4.83
N ASN A 282 -9.06 2.25 -5.32
CA ASN A 282 -9.91 2.04 -6.48
C ASN A 282 -9.13 1.86 -7.77
N ASN A 283 -7.86 2.27 -7.84
CA ASN A 283 -6.98 2.06 -9.00
C ASN A 283 -6.23 0.73 -8.98
N ILE A 284 -6.37 -0.10 -7.94
CA ILE A 284 -5.81 -1.44 -7.94
C ILE A 284 -6.58 -2.28 -8.98
N ARG A 285 -5.88 -2.64 -10.07
CA ARG A 285 -6.42 -3.46 -11.17
C ARG A 285 -5.76 -4.82 -11.33
N GLU A 286 -4.65 -5.03 -10.63
CA GLU A 286 -3.91 -6.29 -10.69
C GLU A 286 -3.40 -6.74 -9.32
N LEU A 287 -3.58 -8.02 -9.00
CA LEU A 287 -3.07 -8.68 -7.79
C LEU A 287 -2.46 -10.05 -8.10
N GLY A 288 -1.52 -10.49 -7.27
CA GLY A 288 -0.93 -11.81 -7.37
C GLY A 288 0.12 -11.97 -8.48
N GLY A 289 0.39 -13.23 -8.82
CA GLY A 289 1.38 -13.68 -9.81
C GLY A 289 0.74 -14.16 -11.12
N GLN A 290 1.58 -14.71 -12.00
CA GLN A 290 1.17 -15.23 -13.32
C GLN A 290 0.49 -14.21 -14.26
N LYS A 291 0.74 -12.92 -14.05
CA LYS A 291 0.15 -11.82 -14.85
C LYS A 291 0.35 -11.97 -16.36
N SER A 292 1.54 -12.39 -16.78
CA SER A 292 1.87 -12.64 -18.20
C SER A 292 1.05 -13.78 -18.84
N ARG A 293 0.27 -14.52 -18.05
CA ARG A 293 -0.62 -15.60 -18.48
C ARG A 293 -2.11 -15.23 -18.39
N GLY A 294 -2.42 -13.94 -18.17
CA GLY A 294 -3.79 -13.43 -18.05
C GLY A 294 -4.35 -13.49 -16.63
N ALA A 295 -3.54 -13.82 -15.62
CA ALA A 295 -3.97 -13.87 -14.23
C ALA A 295 -3.96 -12.50 -13.56
N GLY A 296 -4.78 -12.35 -12.52
CA GLY A 296 -4.65 -11.32 -11.50
C GLY A 296 -5.43 -10.05 -11.77
N LYS A 297 -6.22 -9.95 -12.86
CA LYS A 297 -7.09 -8.78 -13.07
C LYS A 297 -8.17 -8.75 -12.01
N VAL A 298 -8.33 -7.61 -11.35
CA VAL A 298 -9.30 -7.42 -10.27
C VAL A 298 -9.95 -6.06 -10.35
N ASP A 299 -11.18 -5.98 -9.87
CA ASP A 299 -11.86 -4.73 -9.56
C ASP A 299 -11.86 -4.56 -8.04
N VAL A 300 -11.20 -3.50 -7.58
CA VAL A 300 -11.12 -3.16 -6.16
C VAL A 300 -11.95 -1.91 -5.91
N GLY A 301 -12.81 -1.99 -4.91
CA GLY A 301 -13.63 -0.87 -4.48
C GLY A 301 -13.71 -0.80 -2.97
N VAL A 302 -13.80 0.42 -2.45
CA VAL A 302 -14.29 0.64 -1.08
C VAL A 302 -15.79 0.40 -1.10
N ASN A 303 -16.17 -0.85 -0.81
CA ASN A 303 -17.53 -1.32 -0.97
C ASN A 303 -18.29 -1.14 0.33
N ILE A 304 -19.39 -0.41 0.23
CA ILE A 304 -20.35 -0.12 1.29
C ILE A 304 -21.58 -0.96 1.06
#